data_AF-A0A7W7PCH6-F1
#
_entry.id   AF-A0A7W7PCH6-F1
#
_cell.length_a   1.000
_cell.length_b   1.000
_cell.length_c   1.000
_cell.angle_alpha   90.00
_cell.angle_beta   90.00
_cell.angle_gamma   90.00
#
_symmetry.space_group_name_H-M   'P 1'
#
loop_
_entity.id
_entity.type
_entity.pdbx_description
1 polymer ?
#
loop_
_entity_poly.entity_id
_entity_poly.type
_entity_poly.pdbx_seq_one_letter_code
_entity_poly.pdbx_strand_id
1 'polypeptide(L)' 'MDHVDGNWRNNHIENLRLLCPNCHSTTDTYRGRGKRRRTATTSSQTGDSR' A
#
# COMPACT_ATOMS: atom_id res chain seq x y z
N MET A 1 -6.41 6.70 -11.33
CA MET A 1 -6.06 7.73 -10.35
C MET A 1 -5.34 7.07 -9.18
N ASP A 2 -4.08 7.38 -8.96
CA ASP A 2 -3.32 6.96 -7.77
C ASP A 2 -3.28 8.11 -6.77
N HIS A 3 -3.30 7.80 -5.47
CA HIS A 3 -3.15 8.78 -4.39
C HIS A 3 -1.77 8.58 -3.79
N VAL A 4 -0.92 9.62 -3.82
CA VAL A 4 0.48 9.53 -3.39
C VAL A 4 0.59 9.10 -1.92
N ASP A 5 -0.32 9.58 -1.06
CA ASP A 5 -0.42 9.20 0.35
C ASP A 5 -1.20 7.89 0.61
N GLY A 6 -1.80 7.30 -0.42
CA GLY A 6 -2.66 6.11 -0.32
C GLY A 6 -4.04 6.37 0.31
N ASN A 7 -4.38 7.62 0.64
CA ASN A 7 -5.66 8.02 1.22
C ASN A 7 -6.63 8.52 0.14
N TRP A 8 -7.56 7.65 -0.26
CA TRP A 8 -8.60 7.95 -1.24
C TRP A 8 -9.56 9.10 -0.86
N ARG A 9 -9.54 9.58 0.40
CA ARG A 9 -10.34 10.73 0.83
C ARG A 9 -9.63 12.05 0.60
N ASN A 10 -8.31 12.04 0.41
CA ASN A 10 -7.50 13.23 0.18
C ASN A 10 -7.45 13.55 -1.32
N ASN A 11 -8.42 14.33 -1.80
CA ASN A 11 -8.63 14.62 -3.23
C ASN A 11 -7.91 15.89 -3.73
N HIS A 12 -6.88 16.31 -3.01
CA HIS A 12 -6.03 17.43 -3.40
C HIS A 12 -5.29 17.10 -4.71
N ILE A 13 -5.22 18.04 -5.66
CA ILE A 13 -4.62 17.80 -6.99
C ILE A 13 -3.17 17.36 -6.85
N GLU A 14 -2.43 17.96 -5.91
CA GLU A 14 -1.06 17.59 -5.56
C GLU A 14 -0.92 16.17 -5.01
N ASN A 15 -1.98 15.59 -4.45
CA ASN A 15 -2.01 14.21 -3.96
C ASN A 15 -2.40 13.20 -5.05
N LEU A 16 -2.83 13.65 -6.22
CA LEU A 16 -3.32 12.79 -7.29
C LEU A 16 -2.25 12.58 -8.37
N ARG A 17 -1.91 11.31 -8.61
CA ARG A 17 -0.99 10.89 -9.68
C ARG A 17 -1.74 10.13 -10.76
N LEU A 18 -1.62 10.61 -12.01
CA LEU A 18 -2.15 9.90 -13.17
C LEU A 18 -1.14 8.84 -13.62
N LEU A 19 -1.50 7.57 -13.43
CA LEU A 19 -0.76 6.41 -13.90
C LEU A 19 -1.61 5.65 -14.92
N CYS A 20 -0.98 5.09 -15.95
CA CYS A 20 -1.65 4.17 -16.85
C CYS A 20 -2.00 2.85 -16.12
N PRO A 21 -2.98 2.06 -16.60
CA PRO A 21 -3.43 0.85 -15.91
C PRO A 21 -2.31 -0.17 -15.62
N ASN A 22 -1.36 -0.31 -16.54
CA ASN A 22 -0.24 -1.23 -16.41
C ASN A 22 0.71 -0.80 -15.29
N CYS A 23 1.12 0.46 -15.27
CA CYS A 23 1.99 1.01 -14.21
C CYS A 23 1.28 1.10 -12.86
N HIS A 24 -0.02 1.38 -12.86
CA HIS A 24 -0.79 1.43 -11.61
C HIS A 24 -0.85 0.03 -10.98
N SER A 25 -0.93 -1.05 -11.78
CA SER A 25 -1.03 -2.43 -11.27
C SER A 25 0.13 -2.91 -10.38
N THR A 26 1.29 -2.26 -10.50
CA THR A 26 2.51 -2.57 -9.74
C THR A 26 2.66 -1.76 -8.46
N THR A 27 1.83 -0.73 -8.25
CA THR A 27 1.86 0.07 -7.01
C THR A 27 1.25 -0.70 -5.84
N ASP A 28 1.70 -0.37 -4.63
CA ASP A 28 1.18 -0.97 -3.39
C ASP A 28 -0.23 -0.47 -3.04
N THR A 29 -0.61 0.70 -3.54
CA THR A 29 -1.92 1.34 -3.31
C THR A 29 -3.01 0.80 -4.24
N TYR A 30 -2.65 0.14 -5.34
CA TYR A 30 -3.61 -0.34 -6.35
C TYR A 30 -4.63 -1.32 -5.79
N ARG A 31 -5.91 -1.11 -6.14
CA ARG A 31 -7.06 -1.98 -5.78
C ARG A 31 -7.12 -2.35 -4.29
N GLY A 32 -6.66 -1.47 -3.40
CA GLY A 32 -6.68 -1.72 -1.96
C GLY A 32 -5.65 -2.77 -1.51
N ARG A 33 -4.64 -3.09 -2.31
CA ARG A 33 -3.53 -3.99 -1.94
C ARG A 33 -2.83 -3.53 -0.65
N GLY A 34 -2.66 -2.23 -0.46
CA GLY A 34 -2.11 -1.61 0.76
C GLY A 34 -3.03 -1.64 1.98
N LYS A 35 -4.31 -2.04 1.81
CA LYS A 35 -5.27 -2.21 2.92
C LYS A 35 -5.28 -3.62 3.50
N ARG A 36 -4.29 -4.47 3.15
CA ARG A 36 -4.07 -5.73 3.87
C ARG A 36 -3.93 -5.40 5.35
N ARG A 37 -4.97 -5.77 6.12
CA ARG A 37 -5.03 -5.67 7.57
C ARG A 37 -3.65 -6.07 8.10
N ARG A 38 -2.93 -5.13 8.72
CA ARG A 38 -1.86 -5.48 9.65
C ARG A 38 -2.57 -6.13 10.84
N THR A 39 -2.99 -7.39 10.68
CA THR A 39 -3.17 -8.27 11.83
C THR A 39 -1.82 -8.31 12.49
N ALA A 40 -1.71 -7.65 13.64
CA ALA A 40 -0.53 -7.68 14.48
C ALA A 40 -0.28 -9.15 14.83
N THR A 41 0.62 -9.79 14.09
CA THR A 41 1.16 -11.07 14.49
C THR A 41 2.22 -10.77 15.53
N THR A 42 1.82 -10.78 16.79
CA THR A 42 2.72 -11.08 17.89
C THR A 42 3.17 -12.53 17.71
N SER A 43 4.35 -12.74 17.14
CA SER A 43 5.01 -14.05 17.15
C SER A 43 6.50 -13.84 17.34
N SER A 44 6.88 -13.60 18.60
CA SER A 44 8.20 -13.88 19.13
C SER A 44 8.38 -15.40 19.19
N GLN A 45 9.03 -15.98 18.19
CA GLN A 45 9.55 -17.37 18.12
C GLN A 45 10.26 -17.44 16.76
N THR A 46 11.52 -17.85 16.59
CA THR A 46 12.41 -18.78 17.30
C THR A 46 13.87 -18.43 16.94
N GLY A 47 14.82 -18.79 17.81
CA GLY A 47 16.24 -18.70 17.49
C GLY A 47 16.65 -19.62 16.32
N ASP A 48 17.78 -19.28 15.70
CA ASP A 48 18.63 -20.25 15.01
C ASP A 48 20.09 -19.93 15.36
N SER A 49 20.78 -20.98 15.82
CA SER A 49 22.17 -20.98 16.23
C SER A 49 23.01 -21.42 15.04
N ARG A 50 23.79 -20.51 14.45
CA ARG A 50 25.15 -20.70 13.91
C ARG A 50 25.62 -19.45 13.16
#